data_AF-A0A154MNJ3-F1
#
_entry.id   AF-A0A154MNJ3-F1
#
_cell.length_a   1.000
_cell.length_b   1.000
_cell.length_c   1.000
_cell.angle_alpha   90.00
_cell.angle_beta   90.00
_cell.angle_gamma   90.00
#
_symmetry.space_group_name_H-M   'P 1'
#
loop_
_entity.id
_entity.type
_entity.pdbx_description
1 polymer ?
#
loop_
_entity_poly.entity_id
_entity_poly.type
_entity_poly.pdbx_seq_one_letter_code
_entity_poly.pdbx_strand_id
1 'polypeptide(L)'
;MAKDAALAGGKLASAPTSTLDGCVDFSYTGGPAPDPARMKAEADVEAKAKELNKKADEAQANPDAKPGSSAADSAKAAEKDAADAKLYADAAMASADLATKREERDKAFAAAGGASFGKDGLRELAAPSDAKTAEGIGAGSSLNELKTAYDAKGMKAGDNGRFQVPVDGKPDWVYEFTVNGDKVGSVSMVSPKSKCA
;
A
#
# COMPACT_ATOMS: atom_id res chain seq x y z
N MET A 1 19.48 4.94 2.72
CA MET A 1 20.27 4.46 1.57
C MET A 1 19.52 4.82 0.29
N ALA A 2 20.21 5.29 -0.75
CA ALA A 2 19.59 5.53 -2.04
C ALA A 2 19.30 4.20 -2.76
N LYS A 3 18.16 4.13 -3.46
CA LYS A 3 17.71 2.96 -4.24
C LYS A 3 18.82 2.38 -5.13
N ASP A 4 19.51 3.25 -5.87
CA ASP A 4 20.53 2.85 -6.83
C ASP A 4 21.75 2.20 -6.17
N ALA A 5 22.10 2.60 -4.94
CA ALA A 5 23.19 1.97 -4.21
C ALA A 5 22.85 0.54 -3.76
N ALA A 6 21.58 0.29 -3.39
CA ALA A 6 21.13 -1.05 -3.01
C ALA A 6 21.03 -1.99 -4.23
N LEU A 7 20.60 -1.46 -5.38
CA LEU A 7 20.58 -2.18 -6.65
C LEU A 7 22.00 -2.47 -7.16
N ALA A 8 22.87 -1.45 -7.22
CA ALA A 8 24.25 -1.59 -7.67
C ALA A 8 25.08 -2.51 -6.76
N GLY A 9 24.79 -2.50 -5.45
CA GLY A 9 25.42 -3.38 -4.47
C GLY A 9 24.84 -4.79 -4.42
N GLY A 10 23.89 -5.15 -5.30
CA GLY A 10 23.31 -6.49 -5.36
C GLY A 10 22.56 -6.92 -4.09
N LYS A 11 22.02 -5.96 -3.32
CA LYS A 11 21.19 -6.25 -2.14
C LYS A 11 19.72 -6.46 -2.51
N LEU A 12 19.29 -5.84 -3.60
CA LEU A 12 17.95 -5.96 -4.15
C LEU A 12 18.02 -6.59 -5.55
N ALA A 13 16.95 -7.29 -5.93
CA ALA A 13 16.76 -7.72 -7.30
C ALA A 13 16.81 -6.53 -8.27
N SER A 14 17.30 -6.74 -9.50
CA SER A 14 17.49 -5.67 -10.48
C SER A 14 16.19 -5.12 -11.06
N ALA A 15 15.09 -5.87 -10.95
CA ALA A 15 13.78 -5.50 -11.44
C ALA A 15 12.76 -5.43 -10.29
N PRO A 16 11.83 -4.47 -10.32
CA PRO A 16 10.81 -4.35 -9.28
C PRO A 16 9.79 -5.47 -9.39
N THR A 17 9.29 -5.92 -8.24
CA THR A 17 8.20 -6.88 -8.15
C THR A 17 6.82 -6.21 -8.11
N SER A 18 6.73 -4.90 -7.86
CA SER A 18 5.51 -4.10 -8.04
C SER A 18 5.86 -2.65 -8.36
N THR A 19 5.01 -1.97 -9.12
CA THR A 19 5.04 -0.51 -9.34
C THR A 19 3.69 0.14 -9.05
N LEU A 20 2.84 -0.55 -8.30
CA LEU A 20 1.45 -0.18 -8.09
C LEU A 20 1.32 1.08 -7.25
N ASP A 21 0.54 2.03 -7.75
CA ASP A 21 0.03 3.18 -7.01
C ASP A 21 1.13 4.08 -6.41
N GLY A 22 2.20 4.29 -7.18
CA GLY A 22 3.33 5.13 -6.79
C GLY A 22 4.37 4.44 -5.89
N CYS A 23 4.08 3.25 -5.38
CA CYS A 23 5.06 2.43 -4.68
C CYS A 23 5.84 1.56 -5.66
N VAL A 24 7.14 1.45 -5.46
CA VAL A 24 8.02 0.55 -6.21
C VAL A 24 8.67 -0.42 -5.24
N ASP A 25 8.28 -1.67 -5.35
CA ASP A 25 8.73 -2.74 -4.46
C ASP A 25 9.81 -3.58 -5.16
N PHE A 26 10.86 -3.90 -4.42
CA PHE A 26 11.92 -4.80 -4.85
C PHE A 26 12.05 -5.94 -3.84
N SER A 27 12.21 -7.17 -4.35
CA SER A 27 12.66 -8.28 -3.53
C SER A 27 14.14 -8.13 -3.19
N TYR A 28 14.57 -8.74 -2.07
CA TYR A 28 15.99 -8.97 -1.85
C TYR A 28 16.57 -9.90 -2.90
N THR A 29 17.89 -9.85 -3.10
CA THR A 29 18.58 -10.77 -4.00
C THR A 29 18.32 -12.23 -3.61
N GLY A 30 17.94 -13.06 -4.59
CA GLY A 30 17.52 -14.45 -4.36
C GLY A 30 16.04 -14.60 -3.99
N GLY A 31 15.32 -13.50 -3.79
CA GLY A 31 13.88 -13.49 -3.63
C GLY A 31 13.12 -13.71 -4.96
N PRO A 32 11.78 -13.65 -4.92
CA PRO A 32 10.94 -13.87 -6.09
C PRO A 32 11.27 -12.91 -7.24
N ALA A 33 11.29 -13.44 -8.45
CA ALA A 33 11.34 -12.64 -9.67
C ALA A 33 10.00 -11.89 -9.87
N PRO A 34 9.99 -10.79 -10.64
CA PRO A 34 8.76 -10.12 -11.02
C PRO A 34 7.82 -11.08 -11.78
N ASP A 35 6.53 -11.03 -11.46
CA ASP A 35 5.48 -11.74 -12.19
C ASP A 35 4.87 -10.79 -13.22
N PRO A 36 5.14 -10.96 -14.53
CA PRO A 36 4.65 -10.06 -15.57
C PRO A 36 3.12 -10.00 -15.64
N ALA A 37 2.42 -11.10 -15.35
CA ALA A 37 0.97 -11.15 -15.40
C ALA A 37 0.37 -10.35 -14.24
N ARG A 38 0.92 -10.50 -13.03
CA ARG A 38 0.53 -9.67 -11.88
C ARG A 38 0.83 -8.19 -12.13
N MET A 39 2.04 -7.87 -12.59
CA MET A 39 2.45 -6.49 -12.90
C MET A 39 1.51 -5.83 -13.92
N LYS A 40 1.11 -6.57 -14.95
CA LYS A 40 0.15 -6.08 -15.93
C LYS A 40 -1.23 -5.84 -15.30
N ALA A 41 -1.73 -6.78 -14.50
CA ALA A 41 -3.02 -6.65 -13.83
C ALA A 41 -3.05 -5.46 -12.87
N GLU A 42 -1.96 -5.22 -12.13
CA GLU A 42 -1.77 -4.04 -11.28
C GLU A 42 -1.87 -2.75 -12.11
N ALA A 43 -1.12 -2.67 -13.22
CA ALA A 43 -1.12 -1.50 -14.10
C ALA A 43 -2.48 -1.23 -14.75
N ASP A 44 -3.18 -2.28 -15.21
CA ASP A 44 -4.50 -2.16 -15.84
C ASP A 44 -5.55 -1.62 -14.86
N VAL A 45 -5.56 -2.15 -13.62
CA VAL A 45 -6.50 -1.71 -12.56
C VAL A 45 -6.19 -0.27 -12.14
N GLU A 46 -4.91 0.08 -11.97
CA GLU A 46 -4.50 1.44 -11.63
C GLU A 46 -4.88 2.45 -12.73
N ALA A 47 -4.67 2.11 -13.99
CA ALA A 47 -5.05 2.95 -15.12
C ALA A 47 -6.57 3.19 -15.16
N LYS A 48 -7.37 2.13 -15.00
CA LYS A 48 -8.83 2.22 -14.97
C LYS A 48 -9.33 3.09 -13.82
N ALA A 49 -8.79 2.91 -12.62
CA ALA A 49 -9.17 3.71 -11.45
C ALA A 49 -8.82 5.19 -11.65
N LYS A 50 -7.61 5.51 -12.15
CA LYS A 50 -7.21 6.89 -12.44
C LYS A 50 -8.11 7.56 -13.49
N GLU A 51 -8.45 6.84 -14.55
CA GLU A 51 -9.31 7.36 -15.61
C GLU A 51 -10.72 7.67 -15.11
N LEU A 52 -11.34 6.73 -14.39
CA LEU A 52 -12.71 6.88 -13.89
C LEU A 52 -12.80 7.94 -12.78
N ASN A 53 -11.84 7.98 -11.86
CA ASN A 53 -11.80 9.02 -10.83
C ASN A 53 -11.62 10.41 -11.46
N LYS A 54 -10.75 10.55 -12.47
CA LYS A 54 -10.60 11.81 -13.19
C LYS A 54 -11.92 12.26 -13.85
N LYS A 55 -12.62 11.34 -14.53
CA LYS A 55 -13.92 11.64 -15.15
C LYS A 55 -14.97 12.02 -14.11
N ALA A 56 -14.99 11.34 -12.96
CA ALA A 56 -15.88 11.63 -11.85
C ALA A 56 -15.62 13.04 -11.26
N ASP A 57 -14.35 13.40 -11.05
CA ASP A 57 -13.94 14.72 -10.58
C ASP A 57 -14.36 15.83 -11.58
N GLU A 58 -14.18 15.58 -12.88
CA GLU A 58 -14.59 16.50 -13.95
C GLU A 58 -16.13 16.64 -14.04
N ALA A 59 -16.89 15.56 -13.79
CA ALA A 59 -18.35 15.60 -13.74
C ALA A 59 -18.86 16.44 -12.56
N GLN A 60 -18.21 16.32 -11.39
CA GLN A 60 -18.56 17.06 -10.18
C GLN A 60 -18.34 18.58 -10.34
N ALA A 61 -17.36 18.98 -11.17
CA ALA A 61 -17.04 20.39 -11.41
C ALA A 61 -18.09 21.12 -12.27
N ASN A 62 -19.08 20.42 -12.84
CA ASN A 62 -20.14 20.98 -13.68
C ASN A 62 -21.47 21.05 -12.93
N PRO A 63 -21.87 22.21 -12.39
CA PRO A 63 -23.07 22.33 -11.56
C PRO A 63 -24.38 22.12 -12.33
N ASP A 64 -25.40 21.64 -11.62
CA ASP A 64 -26.74 21.35 -12.16
C ASP A 64 -27.53 22.59 -12.59
N ALA A 65 -28.61 22.33 -13.32
CA ALA A 65 -29.55 23.35 -13.79
C ALA A 65 -30.17 24.14 -12.62
N LYS A 66 -30.27 25.46 -12.80
CA LYS A 66 -30.79 26.39 -11.79
C LYS A 66 -32.31 26.18 -11.54
N PRO A 67 -32.79 26.48 -10.32
CA PRO A 67 -34.22 26.46 -10.01
C PRO A 67 -35.06 27.26 -11.02
N GLY A 68 -36.20 26.71 -11.44
CA GLY A 68 -37.12 27.34 -12.41
C GLY A 68 -36.96 26.88 -13.87
N SER A 69 -36.30 25.76 -14.13
CA SER A 69 -36.12 25.19 -15.47
C SER A 69 -37.43 24.62 -16.06
N SER A 70 -37.52 24.52 -17.38
CA SER A 70 -38.66 23.90 -18.04
C SER A 70 -38.70 22.39 -17.81
N ALA A 71 -39.85 21.73 -18.04
CA ALA A 71 -39.95 20.26 -17.94
C ALA A 71 -38.94 19.53 -18.86
N ALA A 72 -38.64 20.10 -20.03
CA ALA A 72 -37.63 19.56 -20.94
C ALA A 72 -36.21 19.70 -20.39
N ASP A 73 -35.92 20.80 -19.67
CA ASP A 73 -34.63 20.99 -19.01
C ASP A 73 -34.49 20.07 -17.79
N SER A 74 -35.58 19.84 -17.05
CA SER A 74 -35.60 18.87 -15.95
C SER A 74 -35.38 17.44 -16.43
N ALA A 75 -35.93 17.04 -17.58
CA ALA A 75 -35.68 15.72 -18.16
C ALA A 75 -34.21 15.53 -18.53
N LYS A 76 -33.58 16.54 -19.16
CA LYS A 76 -32.14 16.52 -19.49
C LYS A 76 -31.25 16.48 -18.25
N ALA A 77 -31.63 17.21 -17.19
CA ALA A 77 -30.94 17.15 -15.91
C ALA A 77 -30.99 15.74 -15.32
N ALA A 78 -32.17 15.11 -15.29
CA ALA A 78 -32.32 13.75 -14.79
C ALA A 78 -31.50 12.71 -15.59
N GLU A 79 -31.40 12.86 -16.92
CA GLU A 79 -30.53 12.01 -17.76
C GLU A 79 -29.05 12.18 -17.41
N LYS A 80 -28.61 13.43 -17.19
CA LYS A 80 -27.24 13.73 -16.74
C LYS A 80 -26.98 13.16 -15.35
N ASP A 81 -27.88 13.35 -14.39
CA ASP A 81 -27.75 12.84 -13.03
C ASP A 81 -27.61 11.32 -13.02
N ALA A 82 -28.39 10.61 -13.85
CA ALA A 82 -28.29 9.17 -13.98
C ALA A 82 -26.94 8.73 -14.58
N ALA A 83 -26.42 9.46 -15.57
CA ALA A 83 -25.12 9.19 -16.17
C ALA A 83 -23.96 9.45 -15.18
N ASP A 84 -24.02 10.54 -14.42
CA ASP A 84 -23.04 10.89 -13.40
C ASP A 84 -23.07 9.89 -12.24
N ALA A 85 -24.27 9.52 -11.77
CA ALA A 85 -24.44 8.49 -10.74
C ALA A 85 -23.81 7.14 -11.16
N LYS A 86 -23.99 6.74 -12.42
CA LYS A 86 -23.34 5.55 -12.98
C LYS A 86 -21.82 5.71 -13.00
N LEU A 87 -21.32 6.86 -13.44
CA LEU A 87 -19.88 7.14 -13.48
C LEU A 87 -19.26 7.08 -12.07
N TYR A 88 -19.90 7.66 -11.06
CA TYR A 88 -19.45 7.58 -9.68
C TYR A 88 -19.46 6.15 -9.14
N ALA A 89 -20.48 5.35 -9.48
CA ALA A 89 -20.52 3.94 -9.12
C ALA A 89 -19.36 3.15 -9.77
N ASP A 90 -19.11 3.37 -11.06
CA ASP A 90 -18.01 2.74 -11.79
C ASP A 90 -16.64 3.14 -11.22
N ALA A 91 -16.45 4.42 -10.86
CA ALA A 91 -15.24 4.94 -10.23
C ALA A 91 -15.02 4.33 -8.83
N ALA A 92 -16.08 4.20 -8.03
CA ALA A 92 -16.03 3.55 -6.72
C ALA A 92 -15.64 2.07 -6.82
N MET A 93 -16.23 1.33 -7.77
CA MET A 93 -15.85 -0.08 -8.02
C MET A 93 -14.39 -0.20 -8.46
N ALA A 94 -13.92 0.65 -9.37
CA ALA A 94 -12.52 0.62 -9.80
C ALA A 94 -11.55 0.97 -8.65
N SER A 95 -11.94 1.84 -7.73
CA SER A 95 -11.15 2.15 -6.53
C SER A 95 -11.12 0.97 -5.55
N ALA A 96 -12.20 0.19 -5.44
CA ALA A 96 -12.23 -1.04 -4.64
C ALA A 96 -11.36 -2.15 -5.25
N ASP A 97 -11.37 -2.30 -6.58
CA ASP A 97 -10.47 -3.20 -7.30
C ASP A 97 -9.00 -2.83 -7.06
N LEU A 98 -8.68 -1.53 -7.11
CA LEU A 98 -7.34 -1.02 -6.83
C LEU A 98 -6.92 -1.30 -5.38
N ALA A 99 -7.82 -1.11 -4.41
CA ALA A 99 -7.55 -1.44 -3.01
C ALA A 99 -7.25 -2.94 -2.83
N THR A 100 -8.00 -3.82 -3.51
CA THR A 100 -7.75 -5.27 -3.50
C THR A 100 -6.35 -5.59 -4.03
N LYS A 101 -5.92 -4.94 -5.12
CA LYS A 101 -4.56 -5.12 -5.66
C LYS A 101 -3.46 -4.60 -4.74
N ARG A 102 -3.70 -3.50 -4.01
CA ARG A 102 -2.77 -3.03 -2.97
C ARG A 102 -2.62 -4.05 -1.85
N GLU A 103 -3.72 -4.67 -1.39
CA GLU A 103 -3.64 -5.73 -0.38
C GLU A 103 -2.89 -6.97 -0.87
N GLU A 104 -3.13 -7.40 -2.10
CA GLU A 104 -2.41 -8.53 -2.71
C GLU A 104 -0.90 -8.24 -2.80
N ARG A 105 -0.54 -7.04 -3.26
CA ARG A 105 0.85 -6.57 -3.28
C ARG A 105 1.47 -6.59 -1.89
N ASP A 106 0.80 -5.99 -0.90
CA ASP A 106 1.33 -5.86 0.45
C ASP A 106 1.54 -7.23 1.11
N LYS A 107 0.64 -8.19 0.87
CA LYS A 107 0.79 -9.58 1.30
C LYS A 107 1.99 -10.25 0.64
N ALA A 108 2.15 -10.09 -0.69
CA ALA A 108 3.28 -10.65 -1.42
C ALA A 108 4.62 -10.05 -0.96
N PHE A 109 4.65 -8.74 -0.73
CA PHE A 109 5.83 -8.01 -0.24
C PHE A 109 6.21 -8.45 1.19
N ALA A 110 5.23 -8.53 2.10
CA ALA A 110 5.47 -8.98 3.47
C ALA A 110 5.92 -10.44 3.56
N ALA A 111 5.43 -11.32 2.68
CA ALA A 111 5.82 -12.72 2.65
C ALA A 111 7.23 -12.93 2.07
N ALA A 112 7.59 -12.19 1.02
CA ALA A 112 8.89 -12.31 0.37
C ALA A 112 10.01 -11.58 1.12
N GLY A 113 9.67 -10.48 1.80
CA GLY A 113 10.64 -9.49 2.25
C GLY A 113 11.17 -8.63 1.09
N GLY A 114 11.72 -7.48 1.41
CA GLY A 114 12.26 -6.58 0.41
C GLY A 114 12.33 -5.12 0.84
N ALA A 115 12.48 -4.24 -0.15
CA ALA A 115 12.47 -2.81 0.04
C ALA A 115 11.38 -2.15 -0.82
N SER A 116 10.58 -1.29 -0.20
CA SER A 116 9.57 -0.49 -0.87
C SER A 116 10.01 0.98 -0.91
N PHE A 117 9.90 1.58 -2.07
CA PHE A 117 10.21 2.98 -2.32
C PHE A 117 8.96 3.72 -2.75
N GLY A 118 8.68 4.85 -2.11
CA GLY A 118 7.63 5.78 -2.53
C GLY A 118 8.21 7.06 -3.12
N LYS A 119 7.37 8.09 -3.21
CA LYS A 119 7.72 9.41 -3.75
C LYS A 119 8.99 10.01 -3.14
N ASP A 120 9.14 9.92 -1.82
CA ASP A 120 10.25 10.53 -1.09
C ASP A 120 11.44 9.57 -0.87
N GLY A 121 11.43 8.40 -1.53
CA GLY A 121 12.47 7.38 -1.43
C GLY A 121 12.07 6.19 -0.56
N LEU A 122 13.03 5.60 0.16
CA LEU A 122 12.81 4.37 0.93
C LEU A 122 11.74 4.61 2.00
N ARG A 123 10.66 3.83 1.97
CA ARG A 123 9.56 3.93 2.93
C ARG A 123 9.44 2.71 3.84
N GLU A 124 9.87 1.54 3.38
CA GLU A 124 9.69 0.30 4.11
C GLU A 124 10.73 -0.74 3.73
N LEU A 125 11.15 -1.51 4.74
CA LEU A 125 11.99 -2.70 4.63
C LEU A 125 11.24 -3.86 5.28
N ALA A 126 10.68 -4.77 4.49
CA ALA A 126 10.07 -6.00 4.99
C ALA A 126 11.16 -7.05 5.23
N ALA A 127 11.19 -7.64 6.42
CA ALA A 127 12.14 -8.68 6.76
C ALA A 127 11.87 -9.96 5.95
N PRO A 128 12.90 -10.67 5.47
CA PRO A 128 12.70 -12.02 4.93
C PRO A 128 12.23 -12.98 6.03
N SER A 129 11.62 -14.10 5.66
CA SER A 129 10.92 -15.00 6.59
C SER A 129 11.79 -15.58 7.73
N ASP A 130 13.10 -15.66 7.53
CA ASP A 130 14.09 -16.19 8.47
C ASP A 130 14.74 -15.09 9.32
N ALA A 131 14.57 -13.82 8.97
CA ALA A 131 15.14 -12.72 9.72
C ALA A 131 14.42 -12.48 11.05
N LYS A 132 15.21 -12.11 12.04
CA LYS A 132 14.77 -11.72 13.38
C LYS A 132 15.34 -10.35 13.71
N THR A 133 14.64 -9.62 14.58
CA THR A 133 15.18 -8.42 15.23
C THR A 133 16.32 -8.77 16.19
N ALA A 134 16.99 -7.77 16.75
CA ALA A 134 18.04 -7.97 17.75
C ALA A 134 17.52 -8.70 19.02
N GLU A 135 16.23 -8.52 19.33
CA GLU A 135 15.51 -9.18 20.42
C GLU A 135 15.04 -10.60 20.06
N GLY A 136 15.39 -11.11 18.87
CA GLY A 136 15.02 -12.46 18.42
C GLY A 136 13.60 -12.59 17.91
N ILE A 137 12.87 -11.49 17.70
CA ILE A 137 11.48 -11.51 17.24
C ILE A 137 11.42 -11.44 15.72
N GLY A 138 10.60 -12.31 15.12
CA GLY A 138 10.29 -12.31 13.70
C GLY A 138 9.13 -13.23 13.38
N ALA A 139 8.94 -13.58 12.10
CA ALA A 139 7.87 -14.50 11.69
C ALA A 139 7.91 -15.81 12.52
N GLY A 140 6.74 -16.28 12.96
CA GLY A 140 6.55 -17.47 13.78
C GLY A 140 6.70 -17.26 15.30
N SER A 141 7.23 -16.13 15.76
CA SER A 141 7.33 -15.83 17.20
C SER A 141 5.93 -15.60 17.77
N SER A 142 5.69 -15.99 19.02
CA SER A 142 4.41 -15.78 19.69
C SER A 142 4.17 -14.30 20.05
N LEU A 143 2.89 -13.94 20.19
CA LEU A 143 2.50 -12.62 20.70
C LEU A 143 3.04 -12.37 22.12
N ASN A 144 3.19 -13.42 22.93
CA ASN A 144 3.76 -13.28 24.27
C ASN A 144 5.26 -12.95 24.24
N GLU A 145 6.02 -13.58 23.35
CA GLU A 145 7.44 -13.25 23.13
C GLU A 145 7.59 -11.82 22.61
N LEU A 146 6.74 -11.40 21.66
CA LEU A 146 6.72 -10.02 21.16
C LEU A 146 6.51 -9.00 22.29
N LYS A 147 5.49 -9.21 23.12
CA LYS A 147 5.17 -8.35 24.28
C LYS A 147 6.31 -8.30 25.28
N THR A 148 6.86 -9.46 25.63
CA THR A 148 8.00 -9.56 26.56
C THR A 148 9.21 -8.77 26.05
N ALA A 149 9.47 -8.81 24.74
CA ALA A 149 10.59 -8.12 24.13
C ALA A 149 10.41 -6.59 24.05
N TYR A 150 9.18 -6.11 23.80
CA TYR A 150 8.97 -4.71 23.37
C TYR A 150 7.97 -3.88 24.18
N ASP A 151 7.20 -4.44 25.11
CA ASP A 151 6.28 -3.64 25.93
C ASP A 151 7.03 -2.53 26.70
N ALA A 152 8.17 -2.88 27.31
CA ALA A 152 9.04 -1.92 27.99
C ALA A 152 9.79 -0.96 27.04
N LYS A 153 9.77 -1.22 25.73
CA LYS A 153 10.41 -0.40 24.68
C LYS A 153 9.42 0.52 23.96
N GLY A 154 8.21 0.70 24.52
CA GLY A 154 7.20 1.60 23.97
C GLY A 154 6.41 1.00 22.81
N MET A 155 6.26 -0.34 22.77
CA MET A 155 5.35 -0.98 21.82
C MET A 155 3.92 -0.49 22.02
N LYS A 156 3.23 -0.21 20.90
CA LYS A 156 1.81 0.18 20.89
C LYS A 156 1.08 -0.46 19.72
N ALA A 157 -0.25 -0.50 19.78
CA ALA A 157 -1.04 -0.76 18.58
C ALA A 157 -1.06 0.50 17.69
N GLY A 158 -0.78 0.34 16.40
CA GLY A 158 -0.97 1.38 15.38
C GLY A 158 -2.42 1.41 14.87
N ASP A 159 -2.77 2.47 14.17
CA ASP A 159 -4.13 2.67 13.61
C ASP A 159 -4.49 1.62 12.54
N ASN A 160 -3.48 0.94 11.99
CA ASN A 160 -3.63 -0.17 11.06
C ASN A 160 -3.77 -1.54 11.75
N GLY A 161 -3.93 -1.57 13.08
CA GLY A 161 -4.08 -2.79 13.86
C GLY A 161 -2.79 -3.61 14.05
N ARG A 162 -1.64 -3.09 13.60
CA ARG A 162 -0.32 -3.75 13.76
C ARG A 162 0.40 -3.21 14.99
N PHE A 163 1.28 -4.01 15.60
CA PHE A 163 2.09 -3.54 16.72
C PHE A 163 3.27 -2.72 16.20
N GLN A 164 3.50 -1.55 16.76
CA GLN A 164 4.56 -0.62 16.37
C GLN A 164 5.52 -0.37 17.53
N VAL A 165 6.81 -0.41 17.25
CA VAL A 165 7.89 -0.14 18.21
C VAL A 165 8.84 0.90 17.61
N PRO A 166 9.18 1.99 18.31
CA PRO A 166 10.22 2.91 17.85
C PRO A 166 11.55 2.21 17.57
N VAL A 167 12.24 2.60 16.50
CA VAL A 167 13.58 2.08 16.21
C VAL A 167 14.62 2.97 16.87
N ASP A 168 15.42 2.38 17.77
CA ASP A 168 16.51 3.08 18.44
C ASP A 168 17.48 3.71 17.43
N GLY A 169 17.78 5.00 17.61
CA GLY A 169 18.65 5.76 16.71
C GLY A 169 18.05 6.10 15.34
N LYS A 170 16.76 5.80 15.10
CA LYS A 170 16.03 6.18 13.88
C LYS A 170 14.64 6.74 14.24
N PRO A 171 14.54 8.01 14.69
CA PRO A 171 13.33 8.57 15.28
C PRO A 171 12.11 8.63 14.35
N ASP A 172 12.29 8.55 13.03
CA ASP A 172 11.20 8.52 12.04
C ASP A 172 10.82 7.11 11.58
N TRP A 173 11.46 6.07 12.15
CA TRP A 173 11.22 4.68 11.78
C TRP A 173 10.66 3.89 12.95
N VAL A 174 9.75 2.97 12.64
CA VAL A 174 9.21 2.01 13.59
C VAL A 174 9.38 0.60 13.04
N TYR A 175 9.62 -0.37 13.92
CA TYR A 175 9.29 -1.75 13.61
C TYR A 175 7.78 -1.89 13.65
N GLU A 176 7.24 -2.58 12.66
CA GLU A 176 5.84 -2.93 12.57
C GLU A 176 5.70 -4.45 12.48
N PHE A 177 4.95 -5.02 13.42
CA PHE A 177 4.70 -6.45 13.53
C PHE A 177 3.25 -6.73 13.18
N THR A 178 3.03 -7.50 12.12
CA THR A 178 1.70 -8.06 11.80
C THR A 178 1.54 -9.34 12.58
N VAL A 179 0.48 -9.45 13.38
CA VAL A 179 0.17 -10.64 14.18
C VAL A 179 -1.05 -11.33 13.60
N ASN A 180 -0.92 -12.62 13.28
CA ASN A 180 -1.97 -13.47 12.76
C ASN A 180 -2.35 -14.48 13.85
N GLY A 181 -3.48 -14.26 14.52
CA GLY A 181 -3.85 -15.04 15.70
C GLY A 181 -2.91 -14.75 16.86
N ASP A 182 -2.17 -15.76 17.32
CA ASP A 182 -1.24 -15.67 18.45
C ASP A 182 0.24 -15.58 18.04
N LYS A 183 0.53 -15.43 16.74
CA LYS A 183 1.89 -15.41 16.19
C LYS A 183 2.16 -14.21 15.29
N VAL A 184 3.40 -13.74 15.33
CA VAL A 184 3.94 -12.77 14.38
C VAL A 184 3.97 -13.43 12.99
N GLY A 185 3.24 -12.84 12.04
CA GLY A 185 3.24 -13.26 10.64
C GLY A 185 4.35 -12.60 9.82
N SER A 186 4.59 -11.31 10.06
CA SER A 186 5.64 -10.56 9.37
C SER A 186 6.20 -9.44 10.25
N VAL A 187 7.40 -8.97 9.90
CA VAL A 187 8.04 -7.80 10.51
C VAL A 187 8.54 -6.89 9.39
N SER A 188 8.21 -5.60 9.50
CA SER A 188 8.76 -4.57 8.64
C SER A 188 9.39 -3.46 9.48
N MET A 189 10.36 -2.77 8.93
CA MET A 189 10.76 -1.45 9.42
C MET A 189 10.16 -0.41 8.47
N VAL A 190 9.29 0.45 8.98
CA VAL A 190 8.53 1.42 8.17
C VAL A 190 8.84 2.85 8.60
N SER A 191 8.80 3.77 7.64
CA SER A 191 8.73 5.21 7.87
C SER A 191 7.26 5.64 7.71
N PRO A 192 6.50 5.84 8.82
CA PRO A 192 5.06 6.11 8.73
C PRO A 192 4.70 7.39 7.98
N LYS A 193 5.66 8.31 7.85
CA LYS A 193 5.49 9.59 7.13
C LYS A 193 5.67 9.45 5.62
N SER A 194 6.29 8.36 5.15
CA SER A 194 6.63 8.17 3.74
C SER A 194 5.47 7.52 2.98
N LYS A 195 4.97 8.23 1.96
CA LYS A 195 3.83 7.80 1.13
C LYS A 195 4.29 7.10 -0.15
N CYS A 196 3.41 6.27 -0.73
CA CYS A 196 3.62 5.75 -2.08
C CYS A 196 3.58 6.88 -3.13
N ALA A 197 2.50 7.66 -3.15
CA ALA A 197 2.26 8.79 -4.06
C ALA A 197 2.12 10.14 -3.33
#